data_AF-A0A0D2MQC3-F1
#
_entry.id   AF-A0A0D2MQC3-F1
#
_cell.length_a   1.000
_cell.length_b   1.000
_cell.length_c   1.000
_cell.angle_alpha   90.00
_cell.angle_beta   90.00
_cell.angle_gamma   90.00
#
_symmetry.space_group_name_H-M   'P 1'
#
loop_
_entity.id
_entity.type
_entity.pdbx_description
1 polymer ?
#
loop_
_entity_poly.entity_id
_entity_poly.type
_entity_poly.pdbx_seq_one_letter_code
_entity_poly.pdbx_strand_id
1 'polypeptide(L)'
;MTSQSNPPFYVLIAQSPVSNIPAGALSNNLSHPTIRYHYADDSPLSVIASHPDEHVLVMDYDGTSAQPTVQSISPSLGVTGLKLAEAPGAALADPSGTRNETMFIIETTSDDPSMTASNVDRKLALSTLAQFKFRNEVLKRALRYPDNKLESSLLEPTIARETP
;
A
#
# COMPACT_ATOMS: atom_id res chain seq x y z
N MET A 1 -9.27 7.17 -27.90
CA MET A 1 -7.99 7.81 -27.51
C MET A 1 -8.03 7.96 -26.00
N THR A 2 -7.43 7.01 -25.28
CA THR A 2 -7.38 7.04 -23.81
C THR A 2 -6.47 8.21 -23.42
N SER A 3 -7.01 9.18 -22.70
CA SER A 3 -6.22 10.25 -22.08
C SER A 3 -5.13 9.58 -21.24
N GLN A 4 -3.88 9.73 -21.64
CA GLN A 4 -2.74 9.20 -20.91
C GLN A 4 -2.67 9.97 -19.57
N SER A 5 -3.21 9.38 -18.52
CA SER A 5 -3.10 9.93 -17.17
C SER A 5 -1.63 9.91 -16.76
N ASN A 6 -1.11 11.04 -16.30
CA ASN A 6 0.28 11.15 -15.87
C ASN A 6 0.56 10.11 -14.78
N PRO A 7 1.54 9.21 -14.98
CA PRO A 7 1.77 8.13 -14.05
C PRO A 7 2.26 8.65 -12.68
N PRO A 8 2.05 7.89 -11.59
CA PRO A 8 2.49 8.27 -10.25
C PRO A 8 4.01 8.48 -10.20
N PHE A 9 4.45 9.72 -9.97
CA PHE A 9 5.88 10.06 -9.99
C PHE A 9 6.49 10.20 -8.59
N TYR A 10 5.78 10.84 -7.67
CA TYR A 10 6.25 11.06 -6.30
C TYR A 10 5.77 9.92 -5.39
N VAL A 11 6.54 8.85 -5.30
CA VAL A 11 6.23 7.70 -4.44
C VAL A 11 7.22 7.58 -3.30
N LEU A 12 6.71 7.40 -2.08
CA LEU A 12 7.47 7.19 -0.84
C LEU A 12 6.98 5.93 -0.13
N ILE A 13 7.91 5.20 0.48
CA ILE A 13 7.61 4.07 1.37
C ILE A 13 7.84 4.51 2.81
N ALA A 14 6.79 4.49 3.62
CA ALA A 14 6.86 4.65 5.06
C ALA A 14 6.97 3.27 5.73
N GLN A 15 8.13 2.95 6.29
CA GLN A 15 8.38 1.66 6.91
C GLN A 15 8.19 1.73 8.42
N SER A 16 7.28 0.90 8.95
CA SER A 16 7.06 0.74 10.39
C SER A 16 7.52 -0.63 10.88
N PRO A 17 8.65 -0.73 11.61
CA PRO A 17 9.03 -1.99 12.23
C PRO A 17 8.00 -2.36 13.29
N VAL A 18 7.59 -3.62 13.29
CA VAL A 18 6.61 -4.16 14.26
C VAL A 18 7.25 -4.36 15.65
N SER A 19 8.57 -4.21 15.73
CA SER A 19 9.39 -4.41 16.92
C SER A 19 10.03 -3.08 17.33
N ASN A 20 9.80 -2.68 18.58
CA ASN A 20 10.51 -1.61 19.28
C ASN A 20 10.12 -0.14 18.98
N ILE A 21 8.82 0.14 18.84
CA ILE A 21 8.32 1.53 18.78
C ILE A 21 7.68 1.90 20.15
N PRO A 22 8.04 3.04 20.77
CA PRO A 22 7.29 3.56 21.91
C PRO A 22 5.84 3.85 21.52
N ALA A 23 4.90 3.49 22.38
CA ALA A 23 3.46 3.57 22.11
C ALA A 23 3.05 4.92 21.51
N GLY A 24 2.67 4.93 20.23
CA GLY A 24 2.12 6.10 19.54
C GLY A 24 3.00 6.73 18.45
N ALA A 25 4.26 6.31 18.27
CA ALA A 25 5.06 6.81 17.15
C ALA A 25 4.80 6.00 15.87
N LEU A 26 4.25 6.60 14.82
CA LEU A 26 4.38 6.03 13.47
C LEU A 26 5.85 6.16 13.09
N SER A 27 6.48 5.05 12.68
CA SER A 27 7.87 5.12 12.21
C SER A 27 7.96 6.06 11.02
N ASN A 28 8.81 7.07 11.15
CA ASN A 28 8.93 8.16 10.19
C ASN A 28 10.03 7.87 9.14
N ASN A 29 10.35 6.60 8.92
CA ASN A 29 11.37 6.20 7.95
C ASN A 29 10.74 6.22 6.55
N LEU A 30 10.92 7.35 5.87
CA LEU A 30 10.49 7.56 4.49
C LEU A 30 11.66 7.25 3.56
N SER A 31 11.43 6.36 2.60
CA SER A 31 12.42 5.98 1.59
C SER A 31 11.84 6.06 0.19
N HIS A 32 12.70 6.28 -0.81
CA HIS A 32 12.31 6.26 -2.21
C HIS A 32 12.49 4.85 -2.79
N PRO A 33 11.42 4.25 -3.34
CA PRO A 33 11.54 2.98 -4.04
C PRO A 33 12.12 3.18 -5.45
N THR A 34 12.63 2.10 -6.04
CA THR A 34 12.84 2.06 -7.49
C THR A 34 11.48 1.81 -8.16
N ILE A 35 11.00 2.76 -8.95
CA ILE A 35 9.71 2.68 -9.62
C ILE A 35 9.88 2.07 -11.01
N ARG A 36 9.08 1.06 -11.34
CA ARG A 36 8.96 0.49 -12.68
C ARG A 36 7.49 0.56 -13.10
N TYR A 37 7.23 1.15 -14.26
CA TYR A 37 5.89 1.21 -14.82
C TYR A 37 5.70 0.01 -15.74
N HIS A 38 4.54 -0.65 -15.59
CA HIS A 38 4.11 -1.73 -16.45
C HIS A 38 2.78 -1.32 -17.07
N TYR A 39 2.70 -1.38 -18.39
CA TYR A 39 1.51 -1.03 -19.14
C TYR A 39 0.77 -2.30 -19.61
N ALA A 40 -0.45 -2.14 -20.11
CA ALA A 40 -1.32 -3.26 -20.46
C ALA A 40 -0.77 -4.14 -21.61
N ASP A 41 0.16 -3.62 -22.40
CA ASP A 41 0.85 -4.29 -23.50
C ASP A 41 2.15 -5.01 -23.07
N ASP A 42 2.61 -4.81 -21.83
CA ASP A 42 3.79 -5.47 -21.30
C ASP A 42 3.53 -6.94 -20.90
N SER A 43 4.58 -7.76 -20.95
CA SER A 43 4.49 -9.16 -20.51
C SER A 43 4.28 -9.26 -19.00
N PRO A 44 3.37 -10.11 -18.49
CA PRO A 44 3.13 -10.28 -17.06
C PRO A 44 4.32 -10.88 -16.30
N LEU A 45 5.26 -11.51 -17.00
CA LEU A 45 6.47 -12.10 -16.40
C LEU A 45 7.54 -11.05 -16.05
N SER A 46 7.32 -9.78 -16.42
CA SER A 46 8.25 -8.70 -16.13
C SER A 46 8.18 -8.19 -14.67
N VAL A 47 7.15 -8.59 -13.91
CA VAL A 47 6.88 -8.14 -12.52
C VAL A 47 7.43 -9.13 -11.48
N ILE A 48 8.58 -9.76 -11.75
CA ILE A 48 9.18 -10.76 -10.85
C ILE A 48 10.38 -10.13 -10.14
N ALA A 49 10.48 -10.36 -8.82
CA ALA A 49 11.65 -9.99 -8.03
C ALA A 49 12.91 -10.62 -8.67
N SER A 50 13.91 -9.80 -8.93
CA SER A 50 15.16 -10.26 -9.56
C SER A 50 16.10 -10.91 -8.52
N HIS A 51 15.95 -10.55 -7.25
CA HIS A 51 16.73 -11.08 -6.13
C HIS A 51 15.85 -11.51 -4.96
N PRO A 52 16.28 -12.50 -4.15
CA PRO A 52 15.52 -12.98 -3.01
C PRO A 52 15.33 -11.93 -1.90
N ASP A 53 16.24 -10.95 -1.81
CA ASP A 53 16.19 -9.88 -0.82
C ASP A 53 15.40 -8.65 -1.32
N GLU A 54 14.85 -8.69 -2.53
CA GLU A 54 14.04 -7.59 -3.07
C GLU A 54 12.62 -7.62 -2.51
N HIS A 55 12.15 -6.44 -2.12
CA HIS A 55 10.76 -6.22 -1.80
C HIS A 55 10.04 -5.55 -2.96
N VAL A 56 8.97 -6.18 -3.43
CA VAL A 56 8.18 -5.72 -4.57
C VAL A 56 6.78 -5.37 -4.10
N LEU A 57 6.41 -4.13 -4.38
CA LEU A 57 5.08 -3.58 -4.16
C LEU A 57 4.46 -3.28 -5.52
N VAL A 58 3.23 -3.73 -5.72
CA VAL A 58 2.46 -3.50 -6.94
C VAL A 58 1.41 -2.45 -6.65
N MET A 59 1.45 -1.34 -7.39
CA MET A 59 0.43 -0.30 -7.35
C MET A 59 -0.37 -0.34 -8.65
N ASP A 60 -1.66 -0.64 -8.54
CA ASP A 60 -2.58 -0.59 -9.67
C ASP A 60 -3.15 0.82 -9.81
N TYR A 61 -2.83 1.46 -10.93
CA TYR A 61 -3.19 2.84 -11.24
C TYR A 61 -3.81 2.92 -12.64
N ASP A 62 -5.11 3.17 -12.67
CA ASP A 62 -5.93 3.29 -13.88
C ASP A 62 -6.11 4.74 -14.35
N GLY A 63 -5.60 5.72 -13.60
CA GLY A 63 -5.76 7.15 -13.87
C GLY A 63 -7.16 7.72 -13.62
N THR A 64 -8.15 6.85 -13.42
CA THR A 64 -9.56 7.21 -13.21
C THR A 64 -10.01 7.05 -11.76
N SER A 65 -9.39 6.14 -11.02
CA SER A 65 -9.67 5.94 -9.61
C SER A 65 -9.08 7.06 -8.77
N ALA A 66 -9.87 7.54 -7.82
CA ALA A 66 -9.43 8.52 -6.83
C ALA A 66 -8.32 7.97 -5.91
N GLN A 67 -8.22 6.65 -5.76
CA GLN A 67 -7.20 6.02 -4.93
C GLN A 67 -6.72 4.71 -5.59
N PRO A 68 -5.43 4.61 -5.97
CA PRO A 68 -4.88 3.37 -6.49
C PRO A 68 -4.82 2.29 -5.41
N THR A 69 -4.85 1.03 -5.82
CA THR A 69 -4.66 -0.09 -4.90
C THR A 69 -3.20 -0.46 -4.82
N VAL A 70 -2.72 -0.84 -3.65
CA VAL A 70 -1.32 -1.24 -3.44
C VAL A 70 -1.28 -2.56 -2.72
N GLN A 71 -0.50 -3.50 -3.26
CA GLN A 71 -0.32 -4.83 -2.70
C GLN A 71 1.17 -5.14 -2.59
N SER A 72 1.55 -5.87 -1.54
CA SER A 72 2.89 -6.46 -1.46
C SER A 72 2.85 -7.87 -2.01
N ILE A 73 3.82 -8.21 -2.85
CA ILE A 73 4.06 -9.60 -3.28
C ILE A 73 5.24 -10.23 -2.52
N SER A 74 5.79 -9.51 -1.53
CA SER A 74 6.92 -9.97 -0.73
C SER A 74 6.46 -10.72 0.52
N PRO A 75 7.18 -11.79 0.92
CA PRO A 75 6.76 -12.64 2.03
C PRO A 75 6.88 -11.98 3.41
N SER A 76 7.81 -11.04 3.59
CA SER A 76 8.14 -10.42 4.87
C SER A 76 7.71 -8.96 5.01
N LEU A 77 7.05 -8.39 3.98
CA LEU A 77 6.63 -6.99 3.95
C LEU A 77 5.13 -6.92 3.68
N GLY A 78 4.37 -6.34 4.59
CA GLY A 78 2.94 -6.09 4.45
C GLY A 78 2.64 -4.63 4.14
N VAL A 79 1.64 -4.35 3.30
CA VAL A 79 1.10 -3.01 3.11
C VAL A 79 0.00 -2.77 4.13
N THR A 80 0.10 -1.67 4.87
CA THR A 80 -0.90 -1.27 5.87
C THR A 80 -1.74 -0.10 5.44
N GLY A 81 -1.36 0.64 4.40
CA GLY A 81 -2.14 1.77 3.93
C GLY A 81 -1.49 2.54 2.79
N LEU A 82 -2.29 3.43 2.21
CA LEU A 82 -1.86 4.37 1.19
C LEU A 82 -2.40 5.75 1.58
N LYS A 83 -1.51 6.76 1.61
CA LYS A 83 -1.87 8.17 1.82
C LYS A 83 -1.52 8.96 0.56
N LEU A 84 -2.46 9.80 0.14
CA LEU A 84 -2.25 10.77 -0.93
C LEU A 84 -2.05 12.14 -0.29
N ALA A 85 -1.02 12.87 -0.74
CA ALA A 85 -0.73 14.23 -0.33
C ALA A 85 -0.30 15.04 -1.54
N GLU A 86 -0.34 16.37 -1.45
CA GLU A 86 0.27 17.23 -2.46
C GLU A 86 1.80 17.14 -2.35
N ALA A 87 2.49 16.96 -3.48
CA ALA A 87 3.94 16.87 -3.50
C ALA A 87 4.56 18.27 -3.32
N PRO A 88 5.26 18.55 -2.20
CA PRO A 88 5.82 19.87 -1.96
C PRO A 88 6.84 20.23 -3.03
N GLY A 89 6.65 21.38 -3.69
CA GLY A 89 7.54 21.86 -4.74
C GLY A 89 7.38 21.21 -6.12
N ALA A 90 6.42 20.30 -6.31
CA ALA A 90 6.17 19.68 -7.61
C ALA A 90 5.77 20.70 -8.68
N ALA A 91 4.89 21.65 -8.35
CA ALA A 91 4.48 22.73 -9.25
C ALA A 91 5.63 23.67 -9.68
N LEU A 92 6.69 23.76 -8.87
CA LEU A 92 7.89 24.54 -9.20
C LEU A 92 8.90 23.74 -10.04
N ALA A 93 8.98 22.43 -9.82
CA ALA A 93 9.89 21.53 -10.52
C ALA A 93 9.40 21.16 -11.93
N ASP A 94 8.08 21.15 -12.14
CA ASP A 94 7.45 20.91 -13.44
C ASP A 94 6.38 21.97 -13.74
N PRO A 95 6.78 23.18 -14.18
CA PRO A 95 5.83 24.24 -14.52
C PRO A 95 5.00 23.91 -15.78
N SER A 96 5.36 22.85 -16.51
CA SER A 96 4.60 22.38 -17.68
C SER A 96 3.44 21.44 -17.32
N GLY A 97 3.32 21.00 -16.06
CA GLY A 97 2.22 20.14 -15.59
C GLY A 97 2.23 18.74 -16.21
N THR A 98 3.38 18.27 -16.66
CA THR A 98 3.52 16.95 -17.33
C THR A 98 3.56 15.79 -16.35
N ARG A 99 3.82 16.05 -15.06
CA ARG A 99 3.89 15.05 -14.00
C ARG A 99 2.69 15.18 -13.06
N ASN A 100 2.34 14.05 -12.45
CA ASN A 100 1.35 14.04 -11.39
C ASN A 100 1.92 14.75 -10.15
N GLU A 101 1.25 15.81 -9.68
CA GLU A 101 1.63 16.58 -8.48
C GLU A 101 1.25 15.87 -7.16
N THR A 102 0.62 14.69 -7.26
CA THR A 102 0.25 13.89 -6.10
C THR A 102 1.45 13.06 -5.61
N MET A 103 1.72 13.17 -4.32
CA MET A 103 2.61 12.30 -3.57
C MET A 103 1.84 11.10 -3.01
N PHE A 104 2.34 9.90 -3.30
CA PHE A 104 1.81 8.63 -2.82
C PHE A 104 2.73 8.09 -1.72
N ILE A 105 2.22 7.99 -0.50
CA ILE A 105 2.95 7.45 0.64
C ILE A 105 2.36 6.08 0.99
N ILE A 106 3.13 5.04 0.70
CA ILE A 106 2.77 3.65 0.96
C ILE A 106 3.25 3.29 2.37
N GLU A 107 2.32 3.00 3.27
CA GLU A 107 2.64 2.53 4.61
C GLU A 107 2.86 1.02 4.60
N THR A 108 4.01 0.58 5.10
CA THR A 108 4.40 -0.82 5.15
C THR A 108 4.88 -1.23 6.53
N THR A 109 4.75 -2.51 6.83
CA THR A 109 5.28 -3.14 8.04
C THR A 109 6.06 -4.38 7.67
N SER A 110 7.19 -4.60 8.35
CA SER A 110 7.98 -5.82 8.22
C SER A 110 8.13 -6.52 9.56
N ASP A 111 8.22 -7.84 9.52
CA ASP A 111 8.64 -8.63 10.66
C ASP A 111 10.16 -8.68 10.67
N ASP A 112 10.78 -8.06 11.68
CA ASP A 112 12.21 -8.17 11.91
C ASP A 112 12.47 -9.33 12.89
N PRO A 113 12.94 -10.49 12.41
CA PRO A 113 13.19 -11.65 13.25
C PRO A 113 14.38 -11.43 14.20
N SER A 114 15.24 -10.43 13.96
CA SER A 114 16.53 -10.24 14.65
C SER A 114 16.42 -9.89 16.13
N MET A 115 15.24 -9.53 16.64
CA MET A 115 15.03 -9.19 18.06
C MET A 115 14.18 -10.19 18.85
N THR A 116 13.83 -11.35 18.27
CA THR A 116 13.14 -12.42 19.02
C THR A 116 14.06 -13.18 19.96
N ALA A 117 15.38 -13.00 19.86
CA ALA A 117 16.37 -13.79 20.56
C ALA A 117 17.37 -12.97 21.40
N SER A 118 16.92 -12.05 22.26
CA SER A 118 17.68 -11.68 23.49
C SER A 118 16.95 -10.61 24.31
N ASN A 119 16.23 -11.05 25.35
CA ASN A 119 16.21 -10.48 26.71
C ASN A 119 15.02 -11.10 27.45
N VAL A 120 15.19 -12.37 27.79
CA VAL A 120 14.38 -13.08 28.76
C VAL A 120 14.62 -12.38 30.11
N ASP A 121 13.58 -11.70 30.62
CA ASP A 121 13.21 -11.61 32.04
C ASP A 121 12.76 -10.25 32.61
N ARG A 122 12.82 -9.11 31.91
CA ARG A 122 12.30 -7.84 32.49
C ARG A 122 11.62 -6.84 31.55
N LYS A 123 11.03 -7.28 30.43
CA LYS A 123 10.04 -6.42 29.76
C LYS A 123 8.81 -6.30 30.66
N LEU A 124 8.71 -5.17 31.36
CA LEU A 124 7.57 -4.75 32.16
C LEU A 124 6.26 -5.16 31.49
N ALA A 125 5.32 -5.77 32.21
CA ALA A 125 4.02 -6.21 31.66
C ALA A 125 3.31 -5.12 30.83
N LEU A 126 3.50 -3.85 31.21
CA LEU A 126 3.02 -2.68 30.46
C LEU A 126 3.63 -2.55 29.05
N SER A 127 4.93 -2.84 28.90
CA SER A 127 5.61 -2.80 27.60
C SER A 127 5.13 -3.92 26.67
N THR A 128 4.91 -5.12 27.21
CA THR A 128 4.33 -6.26 26.49
C THR A 128 2.90 -5.95 26.04
N LEU A 129 2.08 -5.37 26.93
CA LEU A 129 0.72 -4.96 26.59
C LEU A 129 0.68 -3.86 25.53
N ALA A 130 1.55 -2.85 25.64
CA ALA A 130 1.67 -1.78 24.65
C ALA A 130 2.06 -2.34 23.27
N GLN A 131 3.04 -3.26 23.23
CA GLN A 131 3.45 -3.93 22.01
C GLN A 131 2.31 -4.77 21.42
N PHE A 132 1.57 -5.51 22.24
CA PHE A 132 0.42 -6.30 21.79
C PHE A 132 -0.67 -5.41 21.18
N LYS A 133 -1.03 -4.31 21.86
CA LYS A 133 -2.02 -3.35 21.35
C LYS A 133 -1.58 -2.76 20.01
N PHE A 134 -0.32 -2.37 19.90
CA PHE A 134 0.23 -1.85 18.65
C PHE A 134 0.15 -2.88 17.51
N ARG A 135 0.60 -4.12 17.74
CA ARG A 135 0.52 -5.21 16.75
C ARG A 135 -0.91 -5.48 16.31
N ASN A 136 -1.85 -5.47 17.25
CA ASN A 136 -3.26 -5.68 16.94
C ASN A 136 -3.83 -4.55 16.07
N GLU A 137 -3.46 -3.29 16.35
CA GLU A 137 -3.87 -2.16 15.50
C GLU A 137 -3.26 -2.24 14.10
N VAL A 138 -2.00 -2.65 13.98
CA VAL A 138 -1.36 -2.92 12.66
C VAL A 138 -2.11 -4.00 11.90
N LEU A 139 -2.43 -5.13 12.55
CA LEU A 139 -3.17 -6.24 11.95
C LEU A 139 -4.56 -5.80 11.49
N LYS A 140 -5.29 -5.08 12.34
CA LYS A 140 -6.60 -4.53 11.97
C LYS A 140 -6.50 -3.65 10.74
N ARG A 141 -5.44 -2.85 10.61
CA ARG A 141 -5.23 -1.98 9.46
C ARG A 141 -4.89 -2.77 8.20
N ALA A 142 -3.97 -3.74 8.30
CA ALA A 142 -3.57 -4.61 7.19
C ALA A 142 -4.72 -5.47 6.66
N LEU A 143 -5.65 -5.89 7.53
CA LEU A 143 -6.82 -6.69 7.17
C LEU A 143 -8.04 -5.85 6.76
N ARG A 144 -7.91 -4.52 6.63
CA ARG A 144 -8.98 -3.72 6.02
C ARG A 144 -9.00 -3.98 4.54
N TYR A 145 -9.92 -4.84 4.12
CA TYR A 145 -10.26 -4.98 2.71
C TYR A 145 -10.96 -3.70 2.26
N PRO A 146 -10.67 -3.19 1.04
CA PRO A 146 -11.54 -2.21 0.42
C PRO A 146 -12.95 -2.81 0.35
N ASP A 147 -13.96 -2.02 0.69
CA ASP A 147 -15.36 -2.40 0.49
C ASP A 147 -15.56 -2.55 -1.02
N ASN A 148 -15.44 -3.78 -1.50
CA ASN A 148 -15.75 -4.13 -2.88
C ASN A 148 -17.26 -3.94 -3.04
N LYS A 149 -17.72 -2.71 -3.36
CA LYS A 149 -19.03 -2.47 -3.97
C LYS A 149 -19.00 -3.03 -5.40
N LEU A 150 -18.84 -4.34 -5.52
CA LEU A 150 -19.11 -5.05 -6.76
C LEU A 150 -20.56 -5.52 -6.70
N GLU A 151 -21.39 -4.78 -7.42
CA GLU A 151 -22.58 -5.25 -8.14
C GLU A 151 -23.53 -6.20 -7.41
N SER A 152 -24.41 -5.64 -6.58
CA SER A 152 -25.70 -6.24 -6.26
C SER A 152 -26.84 -5.61 -7.09
N SER A 153 -26.58 -5.19 -8.34
CA SER A 153 -27.57 -4.53 -9.20
C SER A 153 -27.82 -5.20 -10.55
N LEU A 154 -27.24 -6.37 -10.82
CA LEU A 154 -27.56 -7.14 -12.02
C LEU A 154 -27.94 -8.55 -11.60
N LEU A 155 -29.25 -8.77 -11.46
CA LEU A 155 -30.00 -10.00 -11.75
C LEU A 155 -31.42 -9.86 -11.14
N GLU A 156 -32.22 -8.92 -11.63
CA GLU A 156 -33.67 -9.12 -11.62
C GLU A 156 -34.05 -9.81 -12.95
N PRO A 157 -34.55 -11.05 -12.93
CA PRO A 157 -35.08 -11.69 -14.12
C PRO A 157 -36.44 -11.06 -14.44
N THR A 158 -36.53 -10.32 -15.54
CA THR A 158 -37.80 -9.89 -16.13
C THR A 158 -38.58 -11.13 -16.58
N ILE A 159 -39.52 -11.59 -15.73
CA ILE A 159 -40.48 -12.62 -16.10
C ILE A 159 -41.48 -12.01 -17.07
N ALA A 160 -41.35 -12.32 -18.36
CA ALA A 160 -42.37 -12.04 -19.35
C ALA A 160 -43.61 -12.90 -19.05
N ARG A 161 -44.71 -12.25 -18.68
CA ARG A 161 -46.04 -12.88 -18.60
C ARG A 161 -46.65 -12.92 -20.00
N GLU A 162 -46.70 -14.10 -20.60
CA GLU A 162 -47.65 -14.39 -21.67
C GLU A 162 -49.07 -14.46 -21.08
N THR A 163 -49.98 -13.65 -21.61
CA THR A 163 -51.43 -13.76 -21.41
C THR A 163 -52.05 -14.61 -22.51
N PRO A 164 -53.01 -15.51 -22.20
CA PRO A 164 -53.87 -16.13 -23.20
C PRO A 164 -54.91 -15.14 -23.75
#